data_AF-A0A3E1NWS9-F1
#
_entry.id   AF-A0A3E1NWS9-F1
#
_cell.length_a   1.000
_cell.length_b   1.000
_cell.length_c   1.000
_cell.angle_alpha   90.00
_cell.angle_beta   90.00
_cell.angle_gamma   90.00
#
_symmetry.space_group_name_H-M   'P 1'
#
loop_
_entity.id
_entity.type
_entity.pdbx_description
1 polymer ?
#
loop_
_entity_poly.entity_id
_entity_poly.type
_entity_poly.pdbx_seq_one_letter_code
_entity_poly.pdbx_strand_id
1 'polypeptide(L)' 'MPSFKTLARTIQHHFLVILNFFNNRATNALGESFNAKIKAFRNAMRGVRDVEFFLFRLSEIYA' A
#
# COMPACT_ATOMS: atom_id res chain seq x y z
N MET A 1 27.61 -4.29 2.14
CA MET A 1 27.15 -4.62 0.76
C MET A 1 26.15 -5.78 0.59
N PRO A 2 25.74 -6.58 1.60
CA PRO A 2 24.68 -7.58 1.40
C PRO A 2 23.32 -6.98 1.00
N SER A 3 22.97 -5.82 1.56
CA SER A 3 21.73 -5.09 1.28
C SER A 3 21.59 -4.71 -0.20
N PHE A 4 22.67 -4.30 -0.85
CA PHE A 4 22.67 -3.91 -2.26
C PHE A 4 22.49 -5.12 -3.18
N LYS A 5 23.07 -6.28 -2.82
CA LYS A 5 22.85 -7.54 -3.54
C LYS A 5 21.39 -8.01 -3.44
N THR A 6 20.77 -7.86 -2.26
CA THR A 6 19.34 -8.16 -2.07
C THR A 6 18.48 -7.23 -2.92
N LEU A 7 18.77 -5.93 -2.92
CA LEU A 7 18.03 -4.96 -3.74
C LEU A 7 18.12 -5.30 -5.24
N ALA A 8 19.33 -5.60 -5.73
CA ALA A 8 19.53 -5.98 -7.13
C ALA A 8 18.71 -7.24 -7.51
N ARG A 9 18.68 -8.25 -6.63
CA ARG A 9 17.87 -9.45 -6.84
C ARG A 9 16.37 -9.16 -6.87
N THR A 10 15.89 -8.29 -5.99
CA THR A 10 14.47 -7.86 -5.97
C THR A 10 14.10 -7.12 -7.26
N ILE A 11 14.95 -6.21 -7.74
CA ILE A 11 14.72 -5.49 -9.00
C ILE A 11 14.66 -6.47 -10.17
N GLN A 12 15.59 -7.43 -10.23
CA GLN A 12 15.58 -8.47 -11.26
C GLN A 12 14.31 -9.31 -11.22
N HIS A 13 13.88 -9.73 -10.03
CA HIS A 13 12.68 -10.54 -9.83
C HIS A 13 11.39 -9.81 -10.26
N HIS A 14 11.31 -8.49 -10.05
CA HIS A 14 10.13 -7.68 -10.37
C HIS A 14 10.28 -6.83 -11.64
N PHE A 15 11.26 -7.12 -12.49
CA PHE A 15 11.62 -6.29 -13.64
C PHE A 15 10.44 -6.01 -14.59
N LEU A 16 9.63 -7.03 -14.89
CA LEU A 16 8.46 -6.88 -15.76
C LEU A 16 7.38 -5.95 -15.17
N VAL A 17 7.18 -5.99 -13.85
CA VAL A 17 6.23 -5.11 -13.15
C VAL A 17 6.72 -3.67 -13.21
N ILE A 18 8.02 -3.45 -13.01
CA ILE A 18 8.65 -2.14 -13.12
C ILE A 18 8.51 -1.60 -14.55
N LEU A 19 8.73 -2.42 -15.56
CA LEU A 19 8.62 -2.02 -16.96
C LEU A 19 7.18 -1.65 -17.35
N ASN A 20 6.19 -2.37 -16.81
CA ASN A 20 4.77 -2.06 -17.01
C ASN A 20 4.36 -0.67 -16.49
N PHE A 21 5.01 -0.15 -15.44
CA PHE A 21 4.78 1.21 -14.98
C PHE A 21 5.17 2.25 -16.04
N PHE A 22 6.27 2.05 -16.77
CA PHE A 22 6.70 3.01 -17.80
C PHE A 22 5.88 2.91 -19.08
N ASN A 23 5.49 1.70 -19.49
CA ASN A 23 4.72 1.49 -20.72
C ASN A 23 3.25 1.88 -20.56
N ASN A 24 2.60 1.42 -19.48
CA ASN A 24 1.16 1.51 -19.31
C ASN A 24 0.74 2.51 -18.22
N ARG A 25 1.71 3.17 -17.55
CA ARG A 25 1.48 3.95 -16.31
C ARG A 25 0.72 3.18 -15.24
N ALA A 26 0.81 1.85 -15.27
CA ALA A 26 0.23 0.98 -14.28
C ALA A 26 0.96 1.20 -12.95
N THR A 27 0.31 1.92 -12.03
CA THR A 27 0.89 2.31 -10.74
C THR A 27 0.02 1.83 -9.59
N ASN A 28 0.67 1.32 -8.55
CA ASN A 28 0.01 0.96 -7.28
C ASN A 28 -0.18 2.17 -6.36
N ALA A 29 0.21 3.38 -6.78
CA ALA A 29 0.21 4.58 -5.94
C ALA A 29 -1.17 4.87 -5.31
N LEU A 30 -2.27 4.64 -6.05
CA LEU A 30 -3.62 4.80 -5.50
C LEU A 30 -3.89 3.83 -4.35
N GLY A 31 -3.58 2.54 -4.53
CA GLY A 31 -3.71 1.52 -3.48
C GLY A 31 -2.81 1.78 -2.28
N GLU A 32 -1.57 2.23 -2.52
CA GLU A 32 -0.62 2.61 -1.46
C GLU A 32 -1.11 3.82 -0.66
N SER A 33 -1.61 4.85 -1.34
CA SER A 33 -2.17 6.03 -0.68
C SER A 33 -3.43 5.69 0.14
N PHE A 34 -4.28 4.79 -0.36
CA PHE A 34 -5.44 4.31 0.38
C PHE A 34 -5.03 3.49 1.61
N ASN A 35 -4.06 2.59 1.48
CA ASN A 35 -3.49 1.86 2.61
C ASN A 35 -2.87 2.79 3.67
N ALA A 36 -2.24 3.90 3.24
CA ALA A 36 -1.71 4.90 4.16
C ALA A 36 -2.83 5.62 4.94
N LYS A 37 -3.93 5.98 4.27
CA LYS A 37 -5.12 6.57 4.91
C LYS A 37 -5.74 5.61 5.94
N ILE A 38 -5.92 4.33 5.60
CA ILE A 38 -6.42 3.31 6.54
C ILE A 38 -5.50 3.18 7.75
N LYS A 39 -4.18 3.13 7.55
CA LYS A 39 -3.21 3.03 8.65
C LYS A 39 -3.29 4.25 9.59
N ALA A 40 -3.41 5.45 9.04
CA ALA A 40 -3.56 6.67 9.82
C ALA A 40 -4.86 6.67 10.62
N PHE A 41 -5.98 6.28 9.99
CA PHE A 41 -7.28 6.17 10.63
C PHE A 41 -7.27 5.15 11.78
N ARG A 42 -6.69 3.97 11.55
CA ARG A 42 -6.50 2.94 12.59
C ARG A 42 -5.69 3.45 13.77
N ASN A 43 -4.62 4.21 13.51
CA ASN A 43 -3.79 4.79 14.57
C ASN A 43 -4.57 5.82 15.39
N ALA A 44 -5.38 6.67 14.74
CA ALA A 44 -6.25 7.63 15.43
C ALA A 44 -7.29 6.95 16.34
N MET A 45 -7.80 5.78 15.94
CA MET A 45 -8.72 4.97 16.74
C MET A 45 -8.03 4.11 17.82
N ARG A 46 -6.69 4.17 17.92
CA ARG A 46 -5.86 3.34 18.82
C ARG A 46 -6.04 1.84 18.58
N GLY A 47 -6.18 1.46 17.31
CA GLY A 47 -6.40 0.09 16.88
C GLY A 47 -7.84 -0.19 16.45
N VAL A 48 -8.13 -1.47 16.21
CA VAL A 48 -9.46 -1.95 15.81
C VAL A 48 -9.93 -2.91 16.88
N ARG A 49 -10.98 -2.54 17.61
CA ARG A 49 -11.63 -3.40 18.63
C ARG A 49 -12.88 -4.08 18.07
N ASP A 50 -13.55 -3.41 17.15
CA ASP A 50 -14.74 -3.88 16.46
C ASP A 50 -14.54 -3.61 14.96
N VAL A 51 -14.51 -4.68 14.17
CA VAL A 51 -14.23 -4.61 12.73
C VAL A 51 -15.41 -4.02 11.98
N GLU A 52 -16.63 -4.36 12.37
CA GLU A 52 -17.85 -3.89 11.70
C GLU A 52 -18.01 -2.38 11.89
N PHE A 53 -17.84 -1.91 13.14
CA PHE A 53 -17.85 -0.48 13.43
C PHE A 53 -16.69 0.27 12.75
N PHE A 54 -15.51 -0.34 12.67
CA PHE A 54 -14.37 0.26 11.97
C PHE A 54 -14.64 0.42 10.47
N LEU A 55 -15.19 -0.61 9.81
CA LEU A 55 -15.53 -0.56 8.40
C LEU A 55 -16.64 0.44 8.11
N PHE A 56 -17.67 0.50 8.97
CA PHE A 56 -18.71 1.54 8.90
C PHE A 56 -18.11 2.95 8.95
N ARG A 57 -17.19 3.21 9.88
CA ARG A 57 -16.54 4.53 9.97
C ARG A 57 -15.58 4.81 8.82
N LEU A 58 -14.93 3.78 8.29
CA LEU A 58 -14.06 3.89 7.13
C LEU A 58 -14.86 4.28 5.88
N SER A 59 -16.02 3.66 5.67
CA SER A 59 -16.91 4.01 4.55
C SER A 59 -17.43 5.43 4.68
N GLU A 60 -17.85 5.88 5.87
CA GLU A 60 -18.35 7.25 6.04
C GLU A 60 -17.32 8.36 5.71
N ILE A 61 -16.02 8.09 5.85
CA ILE A 61 -14.95 9.09 5.62
C ILE A 61 -14.40 9.03 4.18
N TYR A 62 -14.46 7.86 3.54
CA TYR A 62 -13.79 7.60 2.27
C TYR A 62 -14.73 7.09 1.17
N ALA A 63 -16.06 7.08 1.39
CA ALA A 63 -17.09 6.91 0.37
C ALA A 63 -17.33 8.19 -0.44
#